data_AF-A0A090Y8G1-F1
#
_entry.id   AF-A0A090Y8G1-F1
#
_cell.length_a   1.000
_cell.length_b   1.000
_cell.length_c   1.000
_cell.angle_alpha   90.00
_cell.angle_beta   90.00
_cell.angle_gamma   90.00
#
_symmetry.space_group_name_H-M   'P 1'
#
loop_
_entity.id
_entity.type
_entity.pdbx_description
1 polymer ?
#
loop_
_entity_poly.entity_id
_entity_poly.type
_entity_poly.pdbx_seq_one_letter_code
_entity_poly.pdbx_strand_id
1 'polypeptide(L)'
;MIFPIVVVMFIIETVLLFGSDVLHFDYVQPILERGWEPVWKVVYPNGITQPFGETIALAMFWPDVKNREKITKITFLATLLAGFMITGFDFLAILVYGDLFSRFLYPLYTLLSMISIGKFIENLQMFGVMYFFMTALIKNVVNLLVALRGIQQLTKMKDYRVLVIPAAAIALFLGMTMSKNIAEHIYFQHYKILVPYFWVPMFLVLPAILLIVTWTRQKLRK
;
A
#
# COMPACT_ATOMS: atom_id res chain seq x y z
N MET A 1 17.50 3.27 2.79
CA MET A 1 17.72 3.08 4.24
C MET A 1 16.54 2.40 4.94
N ILE A 2 15.29 2.70 4.61
CA ILE A 2 14.13 2.22 5.38
C ILE A 2 13.70 0.79 5.01
N PHE A 3 13.89 0.40 3.75
CA PHE A 3 13.55 -0.93 3.26
C PHE A 3 14.16 -2.09 4.09
N PRO A 4 15.49 -2.12 4.38
CA PRO A 4 16.06 -3.17 5.23
C PRO A 4 15.44 -3.23 6.63
N ILE A 5 15.09 -2.08 7.20
CA ILE A 5 14.45 -2.00 8.53
C ILE A 5 13.09 -2.67 8.50
N VAL A 6 12.27 -2.40 7.47
CA VAL A 6 10.95 -3.01 7.32
C VAL A 6 11.05 -4.53 7.16
N VAL A 7 12.03 -5.02 6.40
CA VAL A 7 12.26 -6.47 6.23
C VAL A 7 12.70 -7.12 7.54
N VAL A 8 13.62 -6.50 8.27
CA VAL A 8 14.08 -7.00 9.57
C VAL A 8 12.92 -7.02 10.58
N MET A 9 12.11 -5.97 10.63
CA MET A 9 10.93 -5.93 11.50
C MET A 9 9.95 -7.05 11.16
N PHE A 10 9.62 -7.25 9.88
CA PHE A 10 8.77 -8.36 9.46
C PHE A 10 9.29 -9.72 9.93
N ILE A 11 10.59 -9.98 9.80
CA ILE A 11 11.21 -11.24 10.25
C ILE A 11 11.11 -11.36 11.77
N ILE A 12 11.45 -10.31 12.51
CA ILE A 12 11.38 -10.30 13.98
C ILE A 12 9.95 -10.54 14.44
N GLU A 13 8.98 -9.79 13.93
CA GLU A 13 7.56 -9.91 14.28
C GLU A 13 7.04 -11.32 14.02
N THR A 14 7.40 -11.90 12.87
CA THR A 14 7.06 -13.29 12.54
C THR A 14 7.64 -14.25 13.59
N VAL A 15 8.95 -14.20 13.84
CA VAL A 15 9.62 -15.09 14.80
C VAL A 15 9.01 -14.96 16.20
N LEU A 16 8.71 -13.73 16.63
CA LEU A 16 8.12 -13.49 17.95
C LEU A 16 6.70 -14.05 18.06
N LEU A 17 5.87 -13.90 17.02
CA LEU A 17 4.52 -14.47 17.00
C LEU A 17 4.55 -16.00 17.08
N PHE A 18 5.47 -16.64 16.37
CA PHE A 18 5.67 -18.10 16.49
C PHE A 18 6.13 -18.50 17.89
N GLY A 19 6.90 -17.66 18.58
CA GLY A 19 7.34 -17.90 19.96
C GLY A 19 6.32 -17.55 21.05
N SER A 20 5.16 -16.97 20.69
CA SER A 20 4.14 -16.53 21.64
C SER A 20 3.00 -17.55 21.86
N ASP A 21 3.03 -18.70 21.19
CA ASP A 21 1.98 -19.74 21.27
C ASP A 21 0.54 -19.23 21.00
N VAL A 22 0.40 -18.12 20.26
CA VAL A 22 -0.90 -17.51 19.92
C VAL A 22 -1.44 -17.92 18.54
N LEU A 23 -0.69 -18.76 17.81
CA LEU A 23 -1.02 -19.17 16.45
C LEU A 23 -1.88 -20.44 16.44
N HIS A 24 -3.07 -20.35 15.86
CA HIS A 24 -3.99 -21.47 15.69
C HIS A 24 -4.13 -21.81 14.20
N PHE A 25 -3.45 -22.88 13.77
CA PHE A 25 -3.43 -23.31 12.35
C PHE A 25 -4.80 -23.74 11.82
N ASP A 26 -5.70 -24.17 12.69
CA ASP A 26 -7.05 -24.58 12.32
C ASP A 26 -7.90 -23.41 11.81
N TYR A 27 -7.58 -22.16 12.19
CA TYR A 27 -8.30 -20.96 11.75
C TYR A 27 -8.16 -20.63 10.27
N VAL A 28 -7.21 -21.24 9.57
CA VAL A 28 -7.06 -21.08 8.11
C VAL A 28 -8.09 -21.92 7.35
N GLN A 29 -8.69 -22.92 8.00
CA GLN A 29 -9.67 -23.79 7.40
C GLN A 29 -11.10 -23.35 7.75
N PRO A 30 -12.07 -23.56 6.84
CA PRO A 30 -11.93 -24.06 5.47
C PRO A 30 -11.39 -23.03 4.46
N ILE A 31 -10.50 -23.46 3.57
CA ILE A 31 -10.00 -22.61 2.46
C ILE A 31 -11.04 -22.60 1.33
N LEU A 32 -11.39 -21.39 0.85
CA LEU A 32 -12.32 -21.19 -0.28
C LEU A 32 -13.73 -21.80 -0.08
N GLU A 33 -14.24 -21.82 1.15
CA GLU A 33 -15.60 -22.35 1.46
C GLU A 33 -16.68 -21.73 0.57
N ARG A 34 -16.58 -20.43 0.31
CA ARG A 34 -17.51 -19.65 -0.52
C ARG A 34 -17.05 -19.51 -1.98
N GLY A 35 -16.08 -20.32 -2.41
CA GLY A 35 -15.49 -20.30 -3.74
C GLY A 35 -14.66 -19.04 -4.04
N TRP A 36 -14.45 -18.76 -5.32
CA TRP A 36 -13.58 -17.68 -5.80
C TRP A 36 -14.25 -16.30 -5.85
N GLU A 37 -15.58 -16.23 -5.80
CA GLU A 37 -16.31 -14.95 -5.91
C GLU A 37 -15.87 -13.92 -4.84
N PRO A 38 -15.77 -14.27 -3.54
CA PRO A 38 -15.30 -13.33 -2.52
C PRO A 38 -13.85 -12.89 -2.75
N VAL A 39 -13.00 -13.79 -3.26
CA VAL A 39 -11.59 -13.48 -3.55
C VAL A 39 -11.50 -12.39 -4.61
N TRP A 40 -12.24 -12.53 -5.72
CA TRP A 40 -12.24 -11.54 -6.79
C TRP A 40 -12.79 -10.19 -6.34
N LYS A 41 -13.79 -10.17 -5.45
CA LYS A 41 -14.35 -8.93 -4.88
C LYS A 41 -13.35 -8.16 -4.00
N VAL A 42 -12.41 -8.86 -3.37
CA VAL A 42 -11.35 -8.23 -2.57
C VAL A 42 -10.18 -7.78 -3.47
N VAL A 43 -9.78 -8.62 -4.43
CA VAL A 43 -8.70 -8.33 -5.37
C VAL A 43 -9.03 -7.11 -6.23
N TYR A 44 -10.23 -7.05 -6.82
CA TYR A 44 -10.63 -5.98 -7.73
C TYR A 44 -11.87 -5.23 -7.23
N PRO A 45 -11.88 -3.88 -7.27
CA PRO A 45 -10.77 -3.01 -7.67
C PRO A 45 -9.77 -2.70 -6.55
N ASN A 46 -10.21 -2.78 -5.29
CA ASN A 46 -9.50 -2.21 -4.14
C ASN A 46 -8.10 -2.80 -3.93
N GLY A 47 -8.00 -4.14 -3.95
CA GLY A 47 -6.76 -4.86 -3.72
C GLY A 47 -5.67 -4.59 -4.76
N ILE A 48 -6.03 -4.20 -5.98
CA ILE A 48 -5.07 -3.82 -7.01
C ILE A 48 -4.73 -2.32 -6.93
N THR A 49 -5.73 -1.47 -6.68
CA THR A 49 -5.51 -0.01 -6.76
C THR A 49 -4.70 0.54 -5.59
N GLN A 50 -4.95 0.10 -4.36
CA GLN A 50 -4.36 0.72 -3.18
C GLN A 50 -2.91 0.31 -2.90
N PRO A 51 -2.59 -0.99 -2.75
CA PRO A 51 -1.20 -1.39 -2.49
C PRO A 51 -0.32 -1.29 -3.74
N PHE A 52 -0.88 -1.50 -4.94
CA PHE A 52 -0.09 -1.58 -6.17
C PHE A 52 -0.30 -0.40 -7.12
N GLY A 53 -1.52 0.10 -7.30
CA GLY A 53 -1.80 1.21 -8.22
C GLY A 53 -1.03 2.49 -7.88
N GLU A 54 -0.90 2.81 -6.60
CA GLU A 54 -0.09 3.94 -6.14
C GLU A 54 1.40 3.83 -6.52
N THR A 55 1.92 2.62 -6.75
CA THR A 55 3.32 2.45 -7.18
C THR A 55 3.59 3.06 -8.54
N ILE A 56 2.56 3.30 -9.36
CA ILE A 56 2.67 4.05 -10.62
C ILE A 56 3.20 5.47 -10.37
N ALA A 57 2.92 6.06 -9.20
CA ALA A 57 3.48 7.36 -8.81
C ALA A 57 5.03 7.34 -8.84
N LEU A 58 5.65 6.19 -8.52
CA LEU A 58 7.10 6.03 -8.57
C LEU A 58 7.67 6.10 -10.00
N ALA A 59 6.85 5.90 -11.03
CA ALA A 59 7.27 6.04 -12.41
C ALA A 59 7.78 7.46 -12.74
N MET A 60 7.32 8.48 -12.01
CA MET A 60 7.81 9.86 -12.13
C MET A 60 9.29 10.03 -11.75
N PHE A 61 9.89 9.05 -11.07
CA PHE A 61 11.31 9.03 -10.73
C PHE A 61 12.14 8.12 -11.63
N TRP A 62 11.53 7.25 -12.44
CA TRP A 62 12.25 6.36 -13.38
C TRP A 62 13.23 7.09 -14.30
N PRO A 63 12.92 8.28 -14.86
CA PRO A 63 13.88 9.01 -15.70
C PRO A 63 15.18 9.38 -14.98
N ASP A 64 15.14 9.54 -13.66
CA ASP A 64 16.26 9.98 -12.82
C ASP A 64 17.13 8.80 -12.36
N VAL A 65 16.72 7.55 -12.61
CA VAL A 65 17.46 6.36 -12.17
C VAL A 65 18.69 6.15 -13.07
N LYS A 66 19.87 5.98 -12.43
CA LYS A 66 21.17 5.79 -13.11
C LYS A 66 21.19 4.60 -14.07
N ASN A 67 20.61 3.46 -13.68
CA ASN A 67 20.57 2.26 -14.51
C ASN A 67 19.11 1.94 -14.91
N ARG A 68 18.72 2.45 -16.09
CA ARG A 68 17.35 2.34 -16.61
C ARG A 68 16.95 0.92 -16.98
N GLU A 69 17.91 0.08 -17.41
CA GLU A 69 17.66 -1.31 -17.79
C GLU A 69 17.18 -2.17 -16.61
N LYS A 70 17.59 -1.80 -15.38
CA LYS A 70 17.20 -2.52 -14.17
C LYS A 70 15.83 -2.11 -13.62
N ILE A 71 15.23 -1.02 -14.10
CA ILE A 71 13.98 -0.47 -13.54
C ILE A 71 12.88 -1.53 -13.53
N THR A 72 12.58 -2.14 -14.67
CA THR A 72 11.52 -3.14 -14.78
C THR A 72 11.72 -4.32 -13.83
N LYS A 73 12.95 -4.86 -13.77
CA LYS A 73 13.29 -5.99 -12.90
C LYS A 73 13.15 -5.62 -11.43
N ILE A 74 13.66 -4.44 -11.02
CA ILE A 74 13.60 -4.00 -9.63
C ILE A 74 12.17 -3.70 -9.22
N THR A 75 11.38 -3.01 -10.05
CA THR A 75 9.97 -2.73 -9.78
C THR A 75 9.20 -4.03 -9.60
N PHE A 76 9.36 -4.99 -10.49
CA PHE A 76 8.67 -6.29 -10.39
C PHE A 76 9.04 -7.04 -9.11
N LEU A 77 10.33 -7.13 -8.77
CA LEU A 77 10.78 -7.78 -7.54
C LEU A 77 10.28 -7.07 -6.28
N ALA A 78 10.27 -5.73 -6.27
CA ALA A 78 9.76 -4.95 -5.16
C ALA A 78 8.25 -5.15 -4.97
N THR A 79 7.48 -5.20 -6.07
CA THR A 79 6.05 -5.49 -6.05
C THR A 79 5.76 -6.88 -5.51
N LEU A 80 6.48 -7.91 -5.97
CA LEU A 80 6.33 -9.27 -5.48
C LEU A 80 6.66 -9.39 -3.99
N LEU A 81 7.77 -8.78 -3.55
CA LEU A 81 8.17 -8.80 -2.16
C LEU A 81 7.14 -8.10 -1.27
N ALA A 82 6.63 -6.94 -1.68
CA ALA A 82 5.58 -6.24 -0.94
C ALA A 82 4.30 -7.07 -0.83
N GLY A 83 3.87 -7.70 -1.94
CA GLY A 83 2.71 -8.60 -1.94
C GLY A 83 2.89 -9.81 -1.02
N PHE A 84 4.09 -10.40 -1.01
CA PHE A 84 4.43 -11.49 -0.10
C PHE A 84 4.39 -11.06 1.37
N MET A 85 4.94 -9.89 1.72
CA MET A 85 4.92 -9.38 3.09
C MET A 85 3.49 -9.07 3.57
N ILE A 86 2.67 -8.45 2.72
CA ILE A 86 1.25 -8.19 3.03
C ILE A 86 0.52 -9.52 3.26
N THR A 87 0.66 -10.48 2.33
CA THR A 87 0.02 -11.80 2.45
C THR A 87 0.49 -12.53 3.70
N GLY A 88 1.78 -12.45 4.02
CA GLY A 88 2.35 -13.07 5.22
C GLY A 88 1.77 -12.48 6.51
N PHE A 89 1.62 -11.17 6.59
CA PHE A 89 0.99 -10.53 7.75
C PHE A 89 -0.50 -10.86 7.87
N ASP A 90 -1.24 -10.85 6.76
CA ASP A 90 -2.66 -11.23 6.78
C ASP A 90 -2.82 -12.70 7.19
N PHE A 91 -1.95 -13.58 6.70
CA PHE A 91 -1.93 -14.99 7.11
C PHE A 91 -1.67 -15.16 8.61
N LEU A 92 -0.65 -14.48 9.15
CA LEU A 92 -0.38 -14.49 10.60
C LEU A 92 -1.56 -13.92 11.41
N ALA A 93 -2.19 -12.85 10.92
CA ALA A 93 -3.34 -12.26 11.57
C ALA A 93 -4.56 -13.21 11.57
N ILE A 94 -4.80 -13.95 10.48
CA ILE A 94 -5.84 -14.99 10.43
C ILE A 94 -5.54 -16.12 11.41
N LEU A 95 -4.28 -16.55 11.52
CA LEU A 95 -3.88 -17.58 12.49
C LEU A 95 -4.13 -17.18 13.94
N VAL A 96 -4.06 -15.90 14.27
CA VAL A 96 -4.32 -15.40 15.63
C VAL A 96 -5.81 -15.12 15.86
N TYR A 97 -6.50 -14.54 14.88
CA TYR A 97 -7.85 -14.00 15.09
C TYR A 97 -8.99 -14.83 14.51
N GLY A 98 -8.71 -15.72 13.55
CA GLY A 98 -9.74 -16.44 12.79
C GLY A 98 -10.79 -15.49 12.22
N ASP A 99 -12.06 -15.80 12.46
CA ASP A 99 -13.21 -15.02 11.98
C ASP A 99 -13.24 -13.55 12.45
N LEU A 100 -12.52 -13.21 13.53
CA LEU A 100 -12.43 -11.84 14.01
C LEU A 100 -11.53 -10.97 13.13
N PHE A 101 -10.69 -11.55 12.27
CA PHE A 101 -9.77 -10.82 11.38
C PHE A 101 -10.49 -9.72 10.60
N SER A 102 -11.67 -10.01 10.03
CA SER A 102 -12.43 -9.05 9.21
C SER A 102 -13.00 -7.86 9.99
N ARG A 103 -12.93 -7.87 11.33
CA ARG A 103 -13.42 -6.78 12.19
C ARG A 103 -12.34 -5.74 12.50
N PHE A 104 -11.07 -6.06 12.26
CA PHE A 104 -9.96 -5.16 12.53
C PHE A 104 -9.68 -4.26 11.31
N LEU A 105 -9.71 -2.94 11.53
CA LEU A 105 -9.29 -1.96 10.52
C LEU A 105 -7.77 -2.00 10.29
N TYR A 106 -7.00 -2.35 11.33
CA TYR A 106 -5.54 -2.45 11.29
C TYR A 106 -5.09 -3.76 11.94
N PRO A 107 -5.29 -4.92 11.28
CA PRO A 107 -5.01 -6.23 11.87
C PRO A 107 -3.56 -6.37 12.33
N LEU A 108 -2.61 -5.81 11.58
CA LEU A 108 -1.20 -5.84 11.93
C LEU A 108 -0.90 -5.10 13.25
N TYR A 109 -1.55 -3.96 13.50
CA TYR A 109 -1.35 -3.21 14.74
C TYR A 109 -1.85 -3.97 15.97
N THR A 110 -3.02 -4.61 15.85
CA THR A 110 -3.54 -5.44 16.93
C THR A 110 -2.73 -6.74 17.07
N LEU A 111 -2.21 -7.29 15.97
CA LEU A 111 -1.42 -8.51 16.00
C LEU A 111 -0.18 -8.36 16.89
N LEU A 112 0.46 -7.19 16.84
CA LEU A 112 1.63 -6.88 17.66
C LEU A 112 1.31 -6.75 19.17
N SER A 113 0.06 -6.45 19.54
CA SER A 113 -0.33 -6.47 20.96
C SER A 113 -0.50 -7.89 21.50
N MET A 114 -0.64 -8.89 20.63
CA MET A 114 -0.79 -10.31 21.02
C MET A 114 0.55 -10.98 21.29
N ILE A 115 1.67 -10.36 20.88
CA ILE A 115 3.00 -10.89 21.14
C ILE A 115 3.27 -10.85 22.65
N SER A 116 3.45 -12.03 23.23
CA SER A 116 3.87 -12.25 24.60
C SER A 116 4.82 -13.44 24.66
N ILE A 117 6.06 -13.22 25.10
CA ILE A 117 7.06 -14.29 25.26
C ILE A 117 7.55 -14.25 26.70
N GLY A 118 7.12 -15.25 27.48
CA GLY A 118 7.37 -15.32 28.91
C GLY A 118 6.68 -14.16 29.66
N LYS A 119 7.43 -13.50 30.56
CA LYS A 119 7.00 -12.30 31.32
C LYS A 119 7.85 -11.06 31.03
N PHE A 120 8.63 -11.09 29.93
CA PHE A 120 9.64 -10.06 29.65
C PHE A 120 9.35 -9.28 28.37
N ILE A 121 8.92 -9.97 27.30
CA ILE A 121 8.49 -9.32 26.05
C ILE A 121 6.98 -9.40 26.01
N GLU A 122 6.31 -8.28 26.26
CA GLU A 122 4.87 -8.16 26.23
C GLU A 122 4.47 -6.93 25.43
N ASN A 123 3.45 -7.07 24.59
CA ASN A 123 2.76 -5.97 23.93
C ASN A 123 3.70 -5.04 23.11
N LEU A 124 4.09 -5.51 21.93
CA LEU A 124 4.96 -4.76 21.01
C LEU A 124 4.19 -3.76 20.12
N GLN A 125 2.94 -3.48 20.47
CA GLN A 125 2.05 -2.61 19.73
C GLN A 125 2.65 -1.22 19.47
N MET A 126 3.38 -0.66 20.44
CA MET A 126 4.01 0.66 20.31
C MET A 126 5.00 0.73 19.13
N PHE A 127 5.81 -0.30 18.93
CA PHE A 127 6.75 -0.37 17.81
C PHE A 127 6.01 -0.42 16.47
N GLY A 128 4.91 -1.19 16.45
CA GLY A 128 3.94 -1.25 15.35
C GLY A 128 3.48 0.13 14.87
N VAL A 129 2.99 0.92 15.83
CA VAL A 129 2.53 2.29 15.59
C VAL A 129 3.66 3.13 15.02
N MET A 130 4.83 3.10 15.64
CA MET A 130 5.94 3.96 15.25
C MET A 130 6.36 3.75 13.80
N TYR A 131 6.56 2.50 13.35
CA TYR A 131 6.95 2.28 11.97
C TYR A 131 5.79 2.51 11.00
N PHE A 132 4.54 2.22 11.38
CA PHE A 132 3.37 2.51 10.55
C PHE A 132 3.24 4.01 10.29
N PHE A 133 3.34 4.84 11.33
CA PHE A 133 3.32 6.29 11.18
C PHE A 133 4.50 6.79 10.33
N MET A 134 5.71 6.27 10.57
CA MET A 134 6.89 6.65 9.79
C MET A 134 6.71 6.33 8.29
N THR A 135 6.29 5.11 7.97
CA THR A 135 6.07 4.68 6.58
C THR A 135 4.92 5.42 5.91
N ALA A 136 3.83 5.69 6.63
CA ALA A 136 2.72 6.51 6.17
C ALA A 136 3.17 7.95 5.85
N LEU A 137 3.98 8.57 6.71
CA LEU A 137 4.51 9.92 6.47
C LEU A 137 5.38 9.96 5.20
N ILE A 138 6.27 8.98 5.03
CA ILE A 138 7.14 8.91 3.85
C ILE A 138 6.32 8.75 2.58
N LYS A 139 5.31 7.87 2.60
CA LYS A 139 4.38 7.69 1.49
C LYS A 139 3.70 9.01 1.12
N ASN A 140 3.21 9.77 2.10
CA ASN A 140 2.59 11.08 1.86
C ASN A 140 3.57 12.10 1.26
N VAL A 141 4.81 12.15 1.76
CA VAL A 141 5.86 13.02 1.19
C VAL A 141 6.16 12.65 -0.27
N VAL A 142 6.28 11.35 -0.58
CA VAL A 142 6.51 10.88 -1.95
C VAL A 142 5.35 11.26 -2.86
N ASN A 143 4.11 11.07 -2.43
CA ASN A 143 2.93 11.44 -3.20
C ASN A 143 2.85 12.95 -3.45
N LEU A 144 3.17 13.77 -2.45
CA LEU A 144 3.22 15.23 -2.60
C LEU A 144 4.30 15.65 -3.62
N LEU A 145 5.50 15.07 -3.53
CA LEU A 145 6.59 15.34 -4.48
C LEU A 145 6.22 14.93 -5.92
N VAL A 146 5.55 13.78 -6.07
CA VAL A 146 5.06 13.31 -7.38
C VAL A 146 4.03 14.28 -7.95
N ALA A 147 3.07 14.72 -7.15
CA ALA A 147 2.07 15.71 -7.56
C ALA A 147 2.72 17.02 -8.00
N LEU A 148 3.68 17.53 -7.21
CA LEU A 148 4.41 18.77 -7.52
C LEU A 148 5.22 18.66 -8.81
N ARG A 149 5.91 17.54 -9.04
CA ARG A 149 6.61 17.27 -10.31
C ARG A 149 5.65 17.17 -11.48
N GLY A 150 4.48 16.54 -11.29
CA GLY A 150 3.43 16.49 -12.30
C GLY A 150 2.96 17.88 -12.70
N ILE A 151 2.66 18.73 -11.71
CA ILE A 151 2.28 20.13 -11.95
C ILE A 151 3.41 20.85 -12.69
N GLN A 152 4.65 20.73 -12.23
CA GLN A 152 5.82 21.35 -12.86
C GLN A 152 5.94 21.00 -14.35
N GLN A 153 5.76 19.72 -14.71
CA GLN A 153 5.82 19.27 -16.09
C GLN A 153 4.67 19.82 -16.94
N LEU A 154 3.46 19.85 -16.38
CA LEU A 154 2.27 20.37 -17.08
C LEU A 154 2.33 21.88 -17.30
N THR A 155 2.82 22.63 -16.32
CA THR A 155 2.94 24.10 -16.38
C THR A 155 4.27 24.58 -16.95
N LYS A 156 5.19 23.66 -17.25
CA LYS A 156 6.57 23.94 -17.72
C LYS A 156 7.35 24.87 -16.78
N MET A 157 7.09 24.76 -15.47
CA MET A 157 7.79 25.55 -14.46
C MET A 157 9.25 25.10 -14.32
N LYS A 158 10.17 26.07 -14.13
CA LYS A 158 11.58 25.77 -13.92
C LYS A 158 11.84 25.03 -12.59
N ASP A 159 11.11 25.39 -11.53
CA ASP A 159 11.28 24.81 -10.21
C ASP A 159 9.91 24.61 -9.52
N TYR A 160 9.72 23.46 -8.89
CA TYR A 160 8.52 23.12 -8.11
C TYR A 160 8.61 23.56 -6.65
N ARG A 161 9.77 23.98 -6.14
CA ARG A 161 9.99 24.33 -4.73
C ARG A 161 9.06 25.42 -4.21
N VAL A 162 8.70 26.38 -5.06
CA VAL A 162 7.75 27.45 -4.72
C VAL A 162 6.35 26.94 -4.41
N LEU A 163 5.99 25.75 -4.91
CA LEU A 163 4.69 25.12 -4.69
C LEU A 163 4.66 24.23 -3.45
N VAL A 164 5.81 23.93 -2.82
CA VAL A 164 5.89 22.98 -1.69
C VAL A 164 5.03 23.45 -0.51
N ILE A 165 5.19 24.69 -0.07
CA ILE A 165 4.43 25.23 1.07
C ILE A 165 2.93 25.35 0.74
N PRO A 166 2.51 25.95 -0.40
CA PRO A 166 1.10 25.98 -0.77
C PRO A 166 0.46 24.60 -0.87
N ALA A 167 1.14 23.64 -1.52
CA ALA A 167 0.60 22.29 -1.69
C ALA A 167 0.49 21.53 -0.37
N ALA A 168 1.47 21.68 0.53
CA ALA A 168 1.40 21.11 1.88
C ALA A 168 0.25 21.71 2.69
N ALA A 169 0.02 23.02 2.62
CA ALA A 169 -1.09 23.68 3.28
C ALA A 169 -2.45 23.19 2.75
N ILE A 170 -2.60 23.04 1.43
CA ILE A 170 -3.80 22.48 0.81
C ILE A 170 -4.00 21.03 1.25
N ALA A 171 -2.95 20.21 1.22
CA ALA A 171 -3.02 18.81 1.64
C ALA A 171 -3.46 18.67 3.11
N LEU A 172 -2.93 19.52 4.01
CA LEU A 172 -3.35 19.58 5.41
C LEU A 172 -4.80 20.00 5.55
N PHE A 173 -5.22 21.07 4.87
CA PHE A 173 -6.60 21.57 4.91
C PHE A 173 -7.59 20.51 4.42
N LEU A 174 -7.29 19.83 3.31
CA LEU A 174 -8.10 18.71 2.82
C LEU A 174 -8.10 17.55 3.82
N GLY A 175 -6.95 17.19 4.38
CA GLY A 175 -6.85 16.14 5.39
C GLY A 175 -7.73 16.39 6.62
N MET A 176 -7.85 17.65 7.06
CA MET A 176 -8.67 18.03 8.20
C MET A 176 -10.18 18.09 7.91
N THR A 177 -10.57 18.26 6.64
CA THR A 177 -11.97 18.54 6.27
C THR A 177 -12.66 17.41 5.50
N MET A 178 -11.90 16.48 4.90
CA MET A 178 -12.44 15.48 3.97
C MET A 178 -13.28 14.39 4.64
N SER A 179 -13.06 14.09 5.92
CA SER A 179 -13.78 13.03 6.64
C SER A 179 -13.78 13.29 8.15
N LYS A 180 -14.89 12.98 8.84
CA LYS A 180 -15.01 13.19 10.29
C LYS A 180 -14.27 12.13 11.11
N ASN A 181 -14.12 10.93 10.55
CA ASN A 181 -13.38 9.84 11.17
C ASN A 181 -12.80 8.88 10.11
N ILE A 182 -11.94 7.98 10.57
CA ILE A 182 -11.22 7.05 9.70
C ILE A 182 -12.14 6.04 8.99
N ALA A 183 -13.23 5.61 9.65
CA ALA A 183 -14.17 4.68 9.04
C ALA A 183 -14.91 5.36 7.88
N GLU A 184 -15.38 6.59 8.06
CA GLU A 184 -15.98 7.39 6.99
C GLU A 184 -15.01 7.59 5.83
N HIS A 185 -13.75 7.89 6.14
CA HIS A 185 -12.70 8.02 5.12
C HIS A 185 -12.54 6.74 4.29
N ILE A 186 -12.39 5.59 4.93
CA ILE A 186 -12.15 4.31 4.25
C ILE A 186 -13.39 3.90 3.44
N TYR A 187 -14.57 3.89 4.06
CA TYR A 187 -15.76 3.32 3.41
C TYR A 187 -16.40 4.26 2.40
N PHE A 188 -16.52 5.55 2.70
CA PHE A 188 -17.19 6.51 1.81
C PHE A 188 -16.22 7.19 0.86
N GLN A 189 -15.17 7.84 1.38
CA GLN A 189 -14.27 8.60 0.52
C GLN A 189 -13.42 7.68 -0.35
N HIS A 190 -12.82 6.66 0.25
CA HIS A 190 -11.89 5.80 -0.47
C HIS A 190 -12.61 4.77 -1.34
N TYR A 191 -13.37 3.84 -0.75
CA TYR A 191 -13.97 2.74 -1.53
C TYR A 191 -15.10 3.15 -2.46
N LYS A 192 -15.99 4.06 -2.04
CA LYS A 192 -17.15 4.45 -2.87
C LYS A 192 -16.84 5.53 -3.89
N ILE A 193 -15.88 6.41 -3.61
CA ILE A 193 -15.59 7.58 -4.46
C ILE A 193 -14.24 7.43 -5.16
N LEU A 194 -13.14 7.45 -4.41
CA LEU A 194 -11.80 7.52 -5.01
C LEU A 194 -11.45 6.29 -5.85
N VAL A 195 -11.74 5.08 -5.37
CA VAL A 195 -11.38 3.86 -6.11
C VAL A 195 -12.07 3.78 -7.48
N PRO A 196 -13.42 3.80 -7.58
CA PRO A 196 -14.09 3.63 -8.86
C PRO A 196 -13.91 4.83 -9.81
N TYR A 197 -13.89 6.07 -9.29
CA TYR A 197 -13.94 7.27 -10.13
C TYR A 197 -12.57 7.91 -10.41
N PHE A 198 -11.57 7.68 -9.55
CA PHE A 198 -10.22 8.23 -9.76
C PHE A 198 -9.19 7.13 -10.01
N TRP A 199 -9.08 6.16 -9.12
CA TRP A 199 -7.93 5.26 -9.12
C TRP A 199 -8.02 4.20 -10.21
N VAL A 200 -9.18 3.59 -10.41
CA VAL A 200 -9.38 2.64 -11.53
C VAL A 200 -9.16 3.34 -12.88
N PRO A 201 -9.77 4.52 -13.16
CA PRO A 201 -9.49 5.24 -14.40
C PRO A 201 -8.03 5.61 -14.59
N MET A 202 -7.36 6.14 -13.55
CA MET A 202 -5.99 6.61 -13.66
C MET A 202 -4.94 5.49 -13.71
N PHE A 203 -5.13 4.42 -12.93
CA PHE A 203 -4.12 3.37 -12.77
C PHE A 203 -4.34 2.15 -13.67
N LEU A 204 -5.58 1.91 -14.13
CA LEU A 204 -5.88 0.76 -14.99
C LEU A 204 -6.34 1.21 -16.38
N VAL A 205 -7.38 2.04 -16.47
CA VAL A 205 -7.99 2.37 -17.76
C VAL A 205 -7.04 3.19 -18.64
N LEU A 206 -6.47 4.27 -18.11
CA LEU A 206 -5.58 5.15 -18.87
C LEU A 206 -4.30 4.44 -19.32
N PRO A 207 -3.58 3.68 -18.46
CA PRO A 207 -2.45 2.87 -18.89
C PRO A 207 -2.82 1.79 -19.92
N ALA A 208 -3.99 1.14 -19.79
CA ALA A 208 -4.45 0.16 -20.77
C ALA A 208 -4.72 0.80 -22.14
N ILE A 209 -5.37 1.97 -22.18
CA ILE A 209 -5.59 2.72 -23.42
C ILE A 209 -4.24 3.09 -24.06
N LEU A 210 -3.28 3.60 -23.28
CA LEU A 210 -1.95 3.94 -23.78
C LEU A 210 -1.22 2.71 -24.33
N LEU A 211 -1.34 1.55 -23.69
CA LEU A 211 -0.78 0.29 -24.16
C LEU A 211 -1.40 -0.13 -25.50
N ILE A 212 -2.73 -0.05 -25.63
CA ILE A 212 -3.43 -0.39 -26.88
C ILE A 212 -3.04 0.57 -28.01
N VAL A 213 -2.99 1.87 -27.74
CA VAL A 213 -2.59 2.89 -28.72
C VAL A 213 -1.14 2.71 -29.17
N THR A 214 -0.23 2.39 -28.25
CA THR A 214 1.19 2.17 -28.60
C THR A 214 1.37 0.88 -29.40
N TRP A 215 0.67 -0.20 -29.02
CA TRP A 215 0.70 -1.47 -29.74
C TRP A 215 0.15 -1.35 -31.17
N THR A 216 -0.99 -0.68 -31.35
CA THR A 216 -1.57 -0.42 -32.67
C THR A 216 -0.67 0.44 -33.55
N ARG A 217 -0.07 1.52 -33.01
CA ARG A 217 0.89 2.36 -33.75
C ARG A 217 2.16 1.61 -34.17
N GLN A 218 2.67 0.71 -33.32
CA GLN A 218 3.83 -0.11 -33.68
C GLN A 218 3.52 -1.10 -34.81
N LYS A 219 2.30 -1.66 -34.81
CA LYS A 219 1.85 -2.57 -35.88
C LYS A 219 1.60 -1.84 -37.20
N LEU A 220 1.19 -0.57 -37.17
CA LEU A 220 0.99 0.28 -38.35
C LEU A 220 2.29 0.87 -38.92
N ARG A 221 3.37 0.92 -38.12
CA ARG A 221 4.71 1.36 -38.54
C ARG A 221 5.58 0.23 -39.10
N LYS A 222 5.17 -1.02 -38.90
CA LYS A 222 5.74 -2.20 -39.55
C LYS A 222 4.95 -2.50 -40.81
#